data_AF-A0A916NHT8-F1
#
_entry.id   AF-A0A916NHT8-F1
#
_cell.length_a   1.000
_cell.length_b   1.000
_cell.length_c   1.000
_cell.angle_alpha   90.00
_cell.angle_beta   90.00
_cell.angle_gamma   90.00
#
_symmetry.space_group_name_H-M   'P 1'
#
loop_
_entity.id
_entity.type
_entity.pdbx_description
1 polymer ?
#
loop_
_entity_poly.entity_id
_entity_poly.type
_entity_poly.pdbx_seq_one_letter_code
_entity_poly.pdbx_strand_id
1 'polypeptide(L)'
;MTLLLTIVVCLVWVVFDESQSPRRQARLLAKLARSLTFHLEAGPSPSIRFPNYGPFDERLGYSHLPAFLERLSAKGYSVAEQARISPRMMKLSKEMLNKPPQNSAVIWN
;
A
#
# COMPACT_ATOMS: atom_id res chain seq x y z
N MET A 1 -17.42 43.38 -17.57
CA MET A 1 -18.49 42.36 -17.43
C MET A 1 -18.15 41.09 -18.22
N THR A 2 -17.84 41.18 -19.52
CA THR A 2 -17.50 40.05 -20.39
C THR A 2 -16.25 39.27 -19.97
N LEU A 3 -15.20 39.97 -19.53
CA LEU A 3 -13.93 39.34 -19.11
C LEU A 3 -14.07 38.50 -17.83
N LEU A 4 -14.95 38.93 -16.92
CA LEU A 4 -15.25 38.22 -15.69
C LEU A 4 -16.06 36.95 -15.99
N LEU A 5 -17.02 37.05 -16.91
CA LEU A 5 -17.78 35.90 -17.41
C LEU A 5 -16.86 34.84 -18.06
N THR A 6 -15.89 35.25 -18.88
CA THR A 6 -14.95 34.30 -19.51
C THR A 6 -14.06 33.60 -18.50
N ILE A 7 -13.61 34.30 -17.46
CA ILE A 7 -12.79 33.71 -16.40
C ILE A 7 -13.58 32.68 -15.59
N VAL A 8 -14.84 32.99 -15.25
CA VAL A 8 -15.73 32.08 -14.54
C VAL A 8 -15.99 30.81 -15.36
N VAL A 9 -16.27 30.96 -16.67
CA VAL A 9 -16.48 29.81 -17.56
C VAL A 9 -15.22 28.94 -17.68
N CYS A 10 -14.04 29.56 -17.79
CA CYS A 10 -12.77 28.83 -17.85
C CYS A 10 -12.50 28.07 -16.55
N LEU A 11 -12.74 28.69 -15.39
CA LEU A 11 -12.58 28.05 -14.08
C LEU A 11 -13.53 26.87 -13.88
N VAL A 12 -14.79 27.00 -14.27
CA VAL A 12 -15.76 25.89 -14.20
C VAL A 12 -15.34 24.73 -15.11
N TRP A 13 -14.82 25.03 -16.29
CA TRP A 13 -14.36 24.01 -17.23
C TRP A 13 -13.14 23.24 -16.71
N VAL A 14 -12.17 23.95 -16.10
CA VAL A 14 -11.00 23.35 -15.45
C VAL A 14 -11.40 22.46 -14.27
N VAL A 15 -12.27 22.94 -13.39
CA VAL A 15 -12.77 22.15 -12.25
C VAL A 15 -13.53 20.90 -12.72
N PHE A 16 -14.29 21.01 -13.81
CA PHE A 16 -15.03 19.89 -14.38
C PHE A 16 -14.12 18.84 -15.03
N ASP A 17 -13.07 19.24 -15.74
CA ASP A 17 -12.05 18.32 -16.28
C ASP A 17 -11.29 17.59 -15.17
N GLU A 18 -10.93 18.31 -14.11
CA GLU A 18 -10.27 17.76 -12.93
C GLU A 18 -11.15 16.71 -12.24
N SER A 19 -12.47 16.96 -12.15
CA SER A 19 -13.44 16.04 -11.54
C SER A 19 -13.62 14.72 -12.30
N GLN A 20 -13.18 14.64 -13.55
CA GLN A 20 -13.27 13.43 -14.41
C GLN A 20 -12.04 12.51 -14.29
N SER A 21 -11.01 12.92 -13.53
CA SER A 21 -9.80 12.13 -13.27
C SER A 21 -9.95 10.85 -12.39
N PRO A 22 -10.98 10.67 -11.52
CA PRO A 22 -11.09 9.48 -10.67
C PRO A 22 -11.10 8.17 -11.43
N ARG A 23 -11.71 8.14 -12.63
CA ARG A 23 -11.75 6.95 -13.48
C ARG A 23 -10.39 6.63 -14.13
N ARG A 24 -9.57 7.65 -14.39
CA ARG A 24 -8.22 7.46 -14.95
C ARG A 24 -7.27 7.00 -13.86
N GLN A 25 -7.32 7.63 -12.69
CA GLN A 25 -6.55 7.24 -11.52
C GLN A 25 -6.93 5.83 -11.02
N ALA A 26 -8.22 5.51 -10.92
CA ALA A 26 -8.67 4.18 -10.55
C ALA A 26 -8.23 3.11 -11.55
N ARG A 27 -8.27 3.39 -12.87
CA ARG A 27 -7.75 2.47 -13.89
C ARG A 27 -6.24 2.26 -13.77
N LEU A 28 -5.48 3.32 -13.52
CA LEU A 28 -4.05 3.24 -13.29
C LEU A 28 -3.72 2.41 -12.05
N LEU A 29 -4.40 2.69 -10.93
CA LEU A 29 -4.29 1.94 -9.68
C LEU A 29 -4.69 0.48 -9.86
N ALA A 30 -5.79 0.19 -10.57
CA ALA A 30 -6.22 -1.17 -10.86
C ALA A 30 -5.20 -1.91 -11.73
N LYS A 31 -4.63 -1.25 -12.75
CA LYS A 31 -3.57 -1.84 -13.58
C LYS A 31 -2.30 -2.11 -12.76
N LEU A 32 -1.96 -1.22 -11.84
CA LEU A 32 -0.85 -1.41 -10.91
C LEU A 32 -1.14 -2.59 -9.97
N ALA A 33 -2.29 -2.61 -9.30
CA ALA A 33 -2.70 -3.66 -8.39
C ALA A 33 -2.71 -5.05 -9.05
N ARG A 34 -3.14 -5.14 -10.31
CA ARG A 34 -3.11 -6.40 -11.06
C ARG A 34 -1.71 -6.98 -11.28
N SER A 35 -0.68 -6.12 -11.21
CA SER A 35 0.72 -6.53 -11.29
C SER A 35 1.38 -6.79 -9.93
N LEU A 36 0.67 -6.53 -8.84
CA LEU A 36 1.11 -6.82 -7.47
C LEU A 36 0.60 -8.20 -7.06
N THR A 37 1.22 -9.24 -7.61
CA THR A 37 0.85 -10.62 -7.33
C THR A 37 1.73 -11.24 -6.24
N PHE A 38 1.25 -12.36 -5.70
CA PHE A 38 1.98 -13.26 -4.81
C PHE A 38 1.72 -14.70 -5.24
N HIS A 39 2.63 -15.59 -4.87
CA HIS A 39 2.49 -17.03 -5.05
C HIS A 39 2.92 -17.73 -3.77
N LEU A 40 2.40 -18.93 -3.53
CA LEU A 40 2.76 -19.73 -2.37
C LEU A 40 3.90 -20.67 -2.76
N GLU A 41 4.94 -20.73 -1.93
CA GLU A 41 6.02 -21.68 -2.10
C GLU A 41 6.37 -22.33 -0.77
N ALA A 42 6.93 -23.54 -0.84
CA ALA A 42 7.38 -24.28 0.33
C ALA A 42 8.50 -23.54 1.08
N GLY A 43 8.46 -23.67 2.40
CA GLY A 43 9.44 -23.11 3.31
C GLY A 43 9.30 -21.61 3.56
N PRO A 44 10.20 -21.05 4.39
CA PRO A 44 10.20 -19.64 4.70
C PRO A 44 10.55 -18.79 3.47
N SER A 45 9.86 -17.66 3.33
CA SER A 45 10.10 -16.70 2.25
C SER A 45 11.35 -15.87 2.58
N PRO A 46 12.41 -15.90 1.75
CA PRO A 46 13.62 -15.10 1.98
C PRO A 46 13.38 -13.60 1.84
N SER A 47 12.23 -13.23 1.30
CA SER A 47 11.90 -11.88 0.89
C SER A 47 10.79 -11.27 1.75
N ILE A 48 10.27 -11.97 2.76
CA ILE A 48 9.21 -11.39 3.59
C ILE A 48 9.74 -10.19 4.38
N ARG A 49 8.94 -9.13 4.46
CA ARG A 49 9.15 -8.01 5.37
C ARG A 49 7.91 -7.85 6.21
N PHE A 50 8.08 -7.97 7.52
CA PHE A 50 7.00 -7.69 8.46
C PHE A 50 6.90 -6.18 8.69
N PRO A 51 5.68 -5.63 8.85
CA PRO A 51 5.51 -4.24 9.21
C PRO A 51 6.08 -4.00 10.61
N ASN A 52 6.77 -2.87 10.81
CA ASN A 52 7.38 -2.54 12.10
C ASN A 52 6.47 -1.66 12.99
N TYR A 53 5.64 -0.81 12.37
CA TYR A 53 4.77 0.15 13.05
C TYR A 53 3.57 0.50 12.16
N GLY A 54 2.46 0.89 12.77
CA GLY A 54 1.27 1.35 12.05
C GLY A 54 -0.02 1.09 12.82
N PRO A 55 -1.01 1.99 12.77
CA PRO A 55 -2.22 1.88 13.60
C PRO A 55 -3.01 0.60 13.32
N PHE A 56 -3.01 0.12 12.08
CA PHE A 56 -3.64 -1.15 11.71
C PHE A 56 -2.75 -2.35 12.02
N ASP A 57 -1.44 -2.27 11.75
CA ASP A 57 -0.51 -3.36 11.98
C ASP A 57 -0.36 -3.70 13.47
N GLU A 58 -0.39 -2.69 14.33
CA GLU A 58 -0.40 -2.86 15.79
C GLU A 58 -1.74 -3.39 16.29
N ARG A 59 -2.86 -2.77 15.85
CA ARG A 59 -4.21 -3.23 16.26
C ARG A 59 -4.51 -4.66 15.83
N LEU A 60 -4.03 -5.09 14.67
CA LEU A 60 -4.23 -6.43 14.14
C LEU A 60 -3.10 -7.39 14.51
N GLY A 61 -2.04 -6.89 15.17
CA GLY A 61 -0.90 -7.69 15.62
C GLY A 61 0.07 -8.15 14.53
N TYR A 62 -0.01 -7.60 13.32
CA TYR A 62 0.93 -7.92 12.23
C TYR A 62 2.36 -7.52 12.56
N SER A 63 2.57 -6.49 13.38
CA SER A 63 3.89 -6.10 13.87
C SER A 63 4.52 -7.12 14.84
N HIS A 64 3.71 -7.97 15.46
CA HIS A 64 4.18 -9.01 16.39
C HIS A 64 4.48 -10.36 15.73
N LEU A 65 4.19 -10.50 14.43
CA LEU A 65 4.44 -11.74 13.67
C LEU A 65 5.88 -12.27 13.80
N PRO A 66 6.95 -11.46 13.70
CA PRO A 66 8.32 -11.95 13.91
C PRO A 66 8.51 -12.64 15.25
N ALA A 67 8.00 -12.06 16.33
CA ALA A 67 8.11 -12.61 17.68
C ALA A 67 7.31 -13.91 17.85
N PHE A 68 6.16 -14.02 17.19
CA PHE A 68 5.39 -15.27 17.19
C PHE A 68 6.12 -16.39 16.42
N LEU A 69 6.69 -16.07 15.25
CA LEU A 69 7.46 -17.03 14.47
C LEU A 69 8.71 -17.50 15.21
N GLU A 70 9.42 -16.60 15.90
CA GLU A 70 10.57 -16.95 16.74
C GLU A 70 10.17 -17.92 17.86
N ARG A 71 9.08 -17.65 18.58
CA ARG A 71 8.56 -18.53 19.64
C ARG A 71 8.11 -19.89 19.13
N LEU A 72 7.52 -19.94 17.94
CA LEU A 72 7.10 -21.19 17.30
C LEU A 72 8.32 -21.99 16.84
N SER A 73 9.31 -21.33 16.24
CA SER A 73 10.58 -21.95 15.86
C SER A 73 11.30 -22.55 17.07
N ALA A 74 11.32 -21.84 18.20
CA ALA A 74 11.92 -22.34 19.45
C ALA A 74 11.23 -23.59 20.00
N LYS A 75 9.97 -23.83 19.63
CA LYS A 75 9.19 -25.03 19.99
C LYS A 75 9.27 -26.14 18.94
N GLY A 76 10.11 -25.99 17.91
CA GLY A 76 10.30 -26.98 16.85
C GLY A 76 9.28 -26.90 15.71
N TYR A 77 8.44 -25.87 15.66
CA TYR A 77 7.57 -25.64 14.50
C TYR A 77 8.36 -25.00 13.37
N SER A 78 8.05 -25.39 12.13
CA SER A 78 8.65 -24.82 10.93
C SER A 78 7.58 -24.23 10.01
N VAL A 79 7.97 -23.26 9.18
CA VAL A 79 7.10 -22.69 8.17
C VAL A 79 7.00 -23.70 7.01
N ALA A 80 5.86 -24.35 6.87
CA ALA A 80 5.62 -25.32 5.80
C ALA A 80 5.60 -24.63 4.42
N GLU A 81 4.88 -23.51 4.33
CA GLU A 81 4.74 -22.72 3.12
C GLU A 81 4.60 -21.24 3.46
N GLN A 82 5.08 -20.37 2.58
CA GLN A 82 4.99 -18.93 2.77
C GLN A 82 4.80 -18.19 1.45
N ALA A 83 4.02 -17.11 1.50
CA ALA A 83 3.78 -16.28 0.33
C ALA A 83 5.07 -15.54 -0.10
N ARG A 84 5.35 -15.58 -1.39
CA ARG A 84 6.43 -14.84 -2.06
C ARG A 84 5.81 -13.78 -2.96
N ILE A 85 6.10 -12.53 -2.63
CA ILE A 85 5.58 -11.40 -3.39
C ILE A 85 6.36 -11.22 -4.69
N SER A 86 5.67 -10.78 -5.75
CA SER A 86 6.32 -10.50 -7.03
C SER A 86 7.44 -9.45 -6.90
N PRO A 87 8.47 -9.48 -7.77
CA PRO A 87 9.54 -8.48 -7.75
C PRO A 87 9.03 -7.03 -7.81
N ARG A 88 7.93 -6.81 -8.53
CA ARG A 88 7.30 -5.49 -8.63
C ARG A 88 6.68 -5.03 -7.31
N MET A 89 6.00 -5.93 -6.60
CA MET A 89 5.45 -5.66 -5.28
C MET A 89 6.56 -5.45 -4.23
N MET A 90 7.66 -6.19 -4.34
CA MET A 90 8.84 -5.99 -3.50
C MET A 90 9.44 -4.59 -3.68
N LYS A 91 9.63 -4.15 -4.93
CA LYS A 91 10.16 -2.81 -5.24
C LYS A 91 9.26 -1.72 -4.68
N LEU A 92 7.94 -1.85 -4.88
CA LEU A 92 6.96 -0.89 -4.37
C LEU A 92 6.94 -0.84 -2.83
N SER A 93 6.95 -1.99 -2.16
CA SER A 93 7.00 -2.08 -0.70
C SER A 93 8.26 -1.41 -0.14
N LYS A 94 9.43 -1.63 -0.76
CA LYS A 94 10.68 -0.98 -0.37
C LYS A 94 10.62 0.54 -0.53
N GLU A 95 10.05 1.02 -1.63
CA GLU A 95 9.90 2.45 -1.90
C GLU A 95 8.93 3.12 -0.91
N MET A 96 7.82 2.46 -0.59
CA MET A 96 6.86 2.93 0.40
C MET A 96 7.45 2.96 1.81
N LEU A 97 8.19 1.92 2.20
CA LEU A 97 8.83 1.82 3.53
C LEU A 97 9.98 2.83 3.70
N ASN A 98 10.65 3.22 2.62
CA ASN A 98 11.72 4.22 2.68
C ASN A 98 11.18 5.65 2.86
N LYS A 99 9.90 5.89 2.58
CA LYS A 99 9.28 7.18 2.85
C LYS A 99 8.99 7.27 4.35
N PRO A 100 9.29 8.42 5.01
CA PRO A 100 8.97 8.58 6.42
C PRO A 100 7.47 8.40 6.63
N PRO A 101 7.04 7.90 7.80
CA PRO A 101 5.63 7.76 8.13
C PRO A 101 4.93 9.10 7.86
N GLN A 102 4.05 9.12 6.87
CA GLN A 102 3.19 10.26 6.61
C GLN A 102 2.14 10.27 7.72
N ASN A 103 2.40 11.10 8.72
CA ASN A 103 1.59 11.38 9.90
C ASN A 103 0.11 10.95 9.77
N SER A 104 -0.22 9.73 10.21
CA SER A 104 -1.58 9.18 10.16
C SER A 104 -2.50 9.73 11.25
N ALA A 105 -2.00 10.66 12.07
CA ALA A 105 -2.77 11.30 13.14
C ALA A 105 -3.75 12.39 12.65
N VAL A 106 -3.76 12.72 11.35
CA VAL A 106 -4.49 13.89 10.83
C VAL A 106 -5.69 13.54 9.94
N ILE A 107 -5.94 12.26 9.64
CA ILE A 107 -6.96 11.87 8.64
C ILE A 107 -8.30 11.41 9.28
N TRP A 108 -8.37 11.28 10.62
CA TRP A 108 -9.60 10.84 11.31
C TRP A 108 -9.92 11.66 12.56
N ASN A 109 -9.68 12.96 12.54
CA ASN A 109 -10.21 13.89 13.55
C ASN A 109 -11.06 14.96 12.90
#